data_AF-A0A8T4TGQ4-F1
#
_entry.id   AF-A0A8T4TGQ4-F1
#
_cell.length_a   1.000
_cell.length_b   1.000
_cell.length_c   1.000
_cell.angle_alpha   90.00
_cell.angle_beta   90.00
_cell.angle_gamma   90.00
#
_symmetry.space_group_name_H-M   'P 1'
#
loop_
_entity.id
_entity.type
_entity.pdbx_description
1 polymer ?
#
loop_
_entity_poly.entity_id
_entity_poly.type
_entity_poly.pdbx_seq_one_letter_code
_entity_poly.pdbx_strand_id
1 'polypeptide(L)'
;MTQQIIEYSTWKQQLKTEPATALPLTSKVYDQVVRADQPDAFVGKLAGGPMGGVVWPIYNAIGEQYPSYDRETKDLALRSLLTVFDSLNKAEVDGSRGDGHTTGIREPLLLSDIGIVALRYWPGMDEGKQITAKHKTFLHIESEFMRDGMFDPTKVRSDFLVGYALLRSDMSKLGESYVSAAEPAFLERTLRGIVGLRFGGALAEPAEGMARLRKLLPKSTHERIVQYSTEDGWADYKQFTR
;
A
#
# COMPACT_ATOMS: atom_id res chain seq x y z
N MET A 1 10.22 5.49 34.52
CA MET A 1 10.86 5.37 33.19
C MET A 1 10.49 6.59 32.39
N THR A 2 11.45 7.48 32.12
CA THR A 2 11.22 8.68 31.31
C THR A 2 11.13 8.24 29.84
N GLN A 3 9.95 8.33 29.21
CA GLN A 3 9.83 8.10 27.78
C GLN A 3 10.60 9.22 27.06
N GLN A 4 11.70 8.87 26.38
CA GLN A 4 12.34 9.80 25.46
C GLN A 4 11.39 10.10 24.30
N ILE A 5 11.20 11.39 24.03
CA ILE A 5 10.50 11.87 22.83
C ILE A 5 11.43 11.61 21.64
N ILE A 6 10.88 11.04 20.56
CA ILE A 6 11.62 10.77 19.33
C ILE A 6 11.07 11.72 18.29
N GLU A 7 11.90 12.56 17.68
CA GLU A 7 11.44 13.44 16.61
C GLU A 7 11.15 12.65 15.33
N TYR A 8 10.05 12.95 14.65
CA TYR A 8 9.65 12.26 13.41
C TYR A 8 10.73 12.33 12.32
N SER A 9 11.41 13.47 12.18
CA SER A 9 12.54 13.65 11.26
C SER A 9 13.70 12.70 11.57
N THR A 10 14.06 12.59 12.85
CA THR A 10 15.11 11.68 13.33
C THR A 10 14.73 10.22 13.10
N TRP A 11 13.51 9.83 13.45
CA TRP A 11 13.01 8.48 13.18
C TRP A 11 12.99 8.16 11.69
N LYS A 12 12.53 9.10 10.86
CA LYS A 12 12.50 8.93 9.40
C LYS A 12 13.91 8.73 8.83
N GLN A 13 14.91 9.47 9.35
CA GLN A 13 16.30 9.26 8.96
C GLN A 13 16.81 7.89 9.40
N GLN A 14 16.47 7.46 10.62
CA GLN A 14 16.84 6.14 11.14
C GLN A 14 16.19 4.99 10.35
N LEU A 15 14.97 5.15 9.81
CA LEU A 15 14.39 4.14 8.91
C LEU A 15 15.28 3.82 7.71
N LYS A 16 16.02 4.82 7.23
CA LYS A 16 16.93 4.67 6.09
C LYS A 16 18.26 4.03 6.48
N THR A 17 18.79 4.35 7.66
CA THR A 17 20.15 3.94 8.06
C THR A 17 20.19 2.75 9.01
N GLU A 18 19.18 2.61 9.87
CA GLU A 18 19.10 1.65 10.98
C GLU A 18 17.65 1.12 11.15
N PRO A 19 17.08 0.44 10.14
CA PRO A 19 15.67 0.04 10.16
C PRO A 19 15.33 -0.90 11.33
N ALA A 20 16.25 -1.78 11.75
CA ALA A 20 16.08 -2.66 12.89
C ALA A 20 15.86 -1.91 14.22
N THR A 21 16.42 -0.70 14.36
CA THR A 21 16.23 0.17 15.52
C THR A 21 14.97 1.03 15.37
N ALA A 22 14.71 1.54 14.17
CA ALA A 22 13.64 2.51 13.91
C ALA A 22 12.24 1.88 13.85
N LEU A 23 12.08 0.73 13.20
CA LEU A 23 10.77 0.11 12.99
C LEU A 23 10.04 -0.23 14.30
N PRO A 24 10.70 -0.78 15.35
CA PRO A 24 10.05 -1.01 16.64
C PRO A 24 9.53 0.27 17.33
N LEU A 25 9.99 1.46 16.91
CA LEU A 25 9.57 2.75 17.48
C LEU A 25 8.35 3.33 16.76
N THR A 26 7.85 2.69 15.70
CA THR A 26 6.74 3.19 14.86
C THR A 26 5.49 3.54 15.66
N SER A 27 5.08 2.72 16.64
CA SER A 27 3.89 3.00 17.46
C SER A 27 4.05 4.26 18.32
N LYS A 28 5.26 4.52 18.84
CA LYS A 28 5.55 5.72 19.62
C LYS A 28 5.50 6.97 18.75
N VAL A 29 6.07 6.90 17.55
CA VAL A 29 6.04 8.00 16.57
C VAL A 29 4.62 8.25 16.09
N TYR A 30 3.84 7.19 15.86
CA TYR A 30 2.42 7.27 15.57
C TYR A 30 1.66 8.03 16.67
N ASP A 31 1.82 7.62 17.93
CA ASP A 31 1.18 8.31 19.06
C ASP A 31 1.60 9.79 19.15
N GLN A 32 2.86 10.10 18.88
CA GLN A 32 3.36 11.48 18.90
C GLN A 32 2.74 12.32 17.79
N VAL A 33 2.71 11.82 16.55
CA VAL A 33 2.12 12.55 15.42
C VAL A 33 0.62 12.75 15.62
N VAL A 34 -0.09 11.74 16.12
CA VAL A 34 -1.53 11.84 16.42
C VAL A 34 -1.82 12.79 17.59
N ARG A 35 -0.95 12.85 18.61
CA ARG A 35 -1.13 13.71 19.79
C ARG A 35 -0.59 15.14 19.62
N ALA A 36 0.35 15.37 18.70
CA ALA A 36 0.97 16.67 18.48
C ALA A 36 0.02 17.70 17.83
N ASP A 37 -1.01 17.26 17.09
CA ASP A 37 -1.99 18.13 16.42
C ASP A 37 -3.14 18.66 17.32
N GLN A 38 -2.80 18.96 18.58
CA GLN A 38 -3.52 19.67 19.66
C GLN A 38 -5.00 19.32 20.04
N PRO A 39 -5.29 19.20 21.36
CA PRO A 39 -6.59 18.88 21.95
C PRO A 39 -7.65 20.01 21.95
N ASP A 40 -7.38 21.22 21.44
CA ASP A 40 -8.37 22.32 21.44
C ASP A 40 -9.21 22.40 20.15
N ALA A 41 -8.77 21.76 19.07
CA ALA A 41 -9.62 21.48 17.90
C ALA A 41 -10.60 20.30 18.14
N PHE A 42 -10.52 19.67 19.32
CA PHE A 42 -11.27 18.48 19.72
C PHE A 42 -12.78 18.74 19.87
N VAL A 43 -13.20 19.99 20.12
CA VAL A 43 -14.62 20.36 20.16
C VAL A 43 -15.21 20.53 18.75
N GLY A 44 -14.40 20.89 17.75
CA GLY A 44 -14.85 21.01 16.36
C GLY A 44 -14.99 19.68 15.60
N LYS A 45 -14.39 18.60 16.11
CA LYS A 45 -14.42 17.25 15.48
C LYS A 45 -15.37 16.25 16.14
N LEU A 46 -16.21 16.70 17.08
CA LEU A 46 -17.35 15.94 17.59
C LEU A 46 -18.45 15.69 16.52
N ALA A 47 -18.24 16.13 15.27
CA ALA A 47 -19.13 15.90 14.13
C ALA A 47 -18.40 15.19 12.95
N GLY A 48 -17.90 13.98 13.18
CA GLY A 48 -17.69 12.99 12.10
C GLY A 48 -16.26 12.76 11.60
N GLY A 49 -15.64 11.68 12.09
CA GLY A 49 -14.60 10.92 11.37
C GLY A 49 -13.14 11.16 11.81
N PRO A 50 -12.31 10.10 11.93
CA PRO A 50 -10.90 10.22 12.28
C PRO A 50 -10.11 10.94 11.18
N MET A 51 -9.09 11.70 11.56
CA MET A 51 -8.16 12.36 10.64
C MET A 51 -7.26 11.35 9.91
N GLY A 52 -7.80 10.60 8.95
CA GLY A 52 -7.02 9.62 8.16
C GLY A 52 -5.77 10.22 7.50
N GLY A 53 -5.82 11.50 7.11
CA GLY A 53 -4.70 12.19 6.47
C GLY A 53 -3.47 12.44 7.36
N VAL A 54 -3.60 12.42 8.69
CA VAL A 54 -2.49 12.80 9.61
C VAL A 54 -1.44 11.70 9.74
N VAL A 55 -1.82 10.44 9.54
CA VAL A 55 -0.98 9.27 9.83
C VAL A 55 -0.31 8.67 8.59
N TRP A 56 -0.82 8.98 7.39
CA TRP A 56 -0.25 8.54 6.12
C TRP A 56 1.22 8.92 5.90
N PRO A 57 1.75 10.06 6.40
CA PRO A 57 3.18 10.36 6.32
C PRO A 57 4.06 9.26 6.92
N ILE A 58 3.64 8.66 8.05
CA ILE A 58 4.37 7.59 8.74
C ILE A 58 4.40 6.33 7.86
N TYR A 59 3.23 5.89 7.38
CA TYR A 59 3.13 4.67 6.58
C TYR A 59 3.87 4.80 5.26
N ASN A 60 3.79 5.98 4.63
CA ASN A 60 4.47 6.23 3.38
C ASN A 60 5.97 6.52 3.56
N ALA A 61 6.44 6.89 4.76
CA ALA A 61 7.88 6.90 5.06
C ALA A 61 8.46 5.48 5.10
N ILE A 62 7.72 4.53 5.70
CA ILE A 62 8.07 3.10 5.64
C ILE A 62 7.98 2.59 4.20
N GLY A 63 6.89 2.89 3.49
CA GLY A 63 6.68 2.51 2.09
C GLY A 63 7.78 3.00 1.15
N GLU A 64 8.37 4.18 1.40
CA GLU A 64 9.49 4.70 0.61
C GLU A 64 10.72 3.79 0.63
N GLN A 65 11.03 3.19 1.78
CA GLN A 65 12.19 2.34 1.97
C GLN A 65 11.87 0.86 1.70
N TYR A 66 10.60 0.47 1.81
CA TYR A 66 10.13 -0.92 1.75
C TYR A 66 10.66 -1.72 0.56
N PRO A 67 10.73 -1.20 -0.69
CA PRO A 67 11.25 -1.97 -1.82
C PRO A 67 12.70 -2.41 -1.65
N SER A 68 13.50 -1.64 -0.92
CA SER A 68 14.93 -1.89 -0.69
C SER A 68 15.22 -2.83 0.47
N TYR A 69 14.23 -3.08 1.33
CA TYR A 69 14.37 -3.96 2.47
C TYR A 69 14.42 -5.44 2.06
N ASP A 70 15.23 -6.20 2.78
CA ASP A 70 15.18 -7.67 2.75
C ASP A 70 13.89 -8.19 3.42
N ARG A 71 13.66 -9.50 3.32
CA ARG A 71 12.41 -10.10 3.81
C ARG A 71 12.24 -9.92 5.32
N GLU A 72 13.31 -10.13 6.09
CA GLU A 72 13.29 -9.98 7.55
C GLU A 72 12.91 -8.56 7.97
N THR A 73 13.52 -7.55 7.35
CA THR A 73 13.24 -6.14 7.63
C THR A 73 11.83 -5.74 7.19
N LYS A 74 11.35 -6.25 6.05
CA LYS A 74 9.97 -6.06 5.61
C LYS A 74 8.97 -6.67 6.60
N ASP A 75 9.27 -7.84 7.15
CA ASP A 75 8.42 -8.49 8.14
C ASP A 75 8.37 -7.71 9.46
N LEU A 76 9.50 -7.16 9.90
CA LEU A 76 9.55 -6.23 11.04
C LEU A 76 8.69 -4.97 10.79
N ALA A 77 8.78 -4.40 9.58
CA ALA A 77 7.97 -3.25 9.21
C ALA A 77 6.47 -3.58 9.21
N LEU A 78 6.11 -4.74 8.65
CA LEU A 78 4.75 -5.24 8.62
C LEU A 78 4.20 -5.47 10.03
N ARG A 79 4.95 -6.11 10.93
CA ARG A 79 4.56 -6.29 12.35
C ARG A 79 4.34 -4.95 13.05
N SER A 80 5.21 -3.98 12.78
CA SER A 80 5.14 -2.65 13.39
C SER A 80 3.86 -1.92 12.97
N LEU A 81 3.51 -1.99 11.69
CA LEU A 81 2.26 -1.42 11.15
C LEU A 81 1.02 -2.16 11.66
N LEU A 82 1.03 -3.49 11.64
CA LEU A 82 -0.09 -4.29 12.15
C LEU A 82 -0.36 -4.03 13.64
N THR A 83 0.68 -3.80 14.44
CA THR A 83 0.52 -3.42 15.86
C THR A 83 -0.26 -2.10 16.01
N VAL A 84 -0.04 -1.15 15.10
CA VAL A 84 -0.82 0.10 15.06
C VAL A 84 -2.24 -0.16 14.56
N PHE A 85 -2.42 -0.96 13.51
CA PHE A 85 -3.76 -1.25 12.99
C PHE A 85 -4.63 -2.06 13.97
N ASP A 86 -4.02 -2.98 14.71
CA ASP A 86 -4.69 -3.80 15.73
C ASP A 86 -5.19 -2.96 16.91
N SER A 87 -4.66 -1.74 17.13
CA SER A 87 -5.13 -0.84 18.18
C SER A 87 -6.28 0.09 17.75
N LEU A 88 -6.64 0.06 16.47
CA LEU A 88 -7.65 0.93 15.87
C LEU A 88 -8.91 0.15 15.48
N ASN A 89 -10.02 0.86 15.25
CA ASN A 89 -11.21 0.21 14.73
C ASN A 89 -10.95 -0.25 13.29
N LYS A 90 -11.31 -1.51 12.98
CA LYS A 90 -11.14 -2.09 11.65
C LYS A 90 -11.68 -1.17 10.54
N ALA A 91 -12.86 -0.56 10.75
CA ALA A 91 -13.52 0.27 9.75
C ALA A 91 -12.74 1.57 9.43
N GLU A 92 -11.93 2.03 10.39
CA GLU A 92 -11.04 3.19 10.21
C GLU A 92 -9.76 2.77 9.48
N VAL A 93 -9.28 1.56 9.72
CA VAL A 93 -8.10 1.03 9.03
C VAL A 93 -8.40 0.73 7.57
N ASP A 94 -9.49 0.00 7.29
CA ASP A 94 -9.82 -0.52 5.95
C ASP A 94 -10.59 0.46 5.05
N GLY A 95 -11.00 1.61 5.57
CA GLY A 95 -11.73 2.63 4.80
C GLY A 95 -13.19 2.25 4.49
N SER A 96 -13.78 1.28 5.19
CA SER A 96 -15.20 0.93 4.98
C SER A 96 -16.19 2.06 5.28
N ARG A 97 -15.73 3.18 5.87
CA ARG A 97 -16.51 4.39 6.14
C ARG A 97 -15.99 5.65 5.42
N GLY A 98 -15.11 5.49 4.43
CA GLY A 98 -14.46 6.59 3.72
C GLY A 98 -12.95 6.38 3.62
N ASP A 99 -12.17 7.44 3.79
CA ASP A 99 -10.70 7.34 3.70
C ASP A 99 -10.13 6.64 4.95
N GLY A 100 -9.52 5.48 4.74
CA GLY A 100 -8.91 4.67 5.79
C GLY A 100 -7.39 4.81 5.88
N HIS A 101 -6.79 4.10 6.83
CA HIS A 101 -5.35 4.10 6.98
C HIS A 101 -4.66 3.41 5.80
N THR A 102 -5.20 2.27 5.34
CA THR A 102 -4.59 1.49 4.27
C THR A 102 -4.85 2.05 2.88
N THR A 103 -5.92 2.83 2.67
CA THR A 103 -6.17 3.54 1.40
C THR A 103 -5.10 4.60 1.12
N GLY A 104 -4.52 5.19 2.17
CA GLY A 104 -3.44 6.18 2.03
C GLY A 104 -2.04 5.60 1.87
N ILE A 105 -1.87 4.28 1.94
CA ILE A 105 -0.58 3.62 1.70
C ILE A 105 -0.35 3.54 0.19
N ARG A 106 0.76 4.12 -0.26
CA ARG A 106 1.05 4.23 -1.69
C ARG A 106 1.99 3.16 -2.22
N GLU A 107 2.78 2.51 -1.37
CA GLU A 107 3.74 1.50 -1.84
C GLU A 107 3.07 0.14 -2.13
N PRO A 108 3.08 -0.33 -3.39
CA PRO A 108 2.47 -1.59 -3.81
C PRO A 108 2.87 -2.82 -3.01
N LEU A 109 4.18 -2.99 -2.75
CA LEU A 109 4.69 -4.19 -2.10
C LEU A 109 4.25 -4.24 -0.64
N LEU A 110 4.28 -3.09 0.05
CA LEU A 110 3.83 -2.99 1.43
C LEU A 110 2.34 -3.27 1.54
N LEU A 111 1.52 -2.65 0.69
CA LEU A 111 0.09 -2.87 0.72
C LEU A 111 -0.25 -4.33 0.41
N SER A 112 0.43 -4.93 -0.57
CA SER A 112 0.26 -6.34 -0.93
C SER A 112 0.59 -7.28 0.22
N ASP A 113 1.70 -7.06 0.94
CA ASP A 113 2.05 -7.85 2.11
C ASP A 113 1.01 -7.72 3.24
N ILE A 114 0.45 -6.52 3.47
CA ILE A 114 -0.69 -6.33 4.39
C ILE A 114 -1.88 -7.19 3.94
N GLY A 115 -2.21 -7.18 2.64
CA GLY A 115 -3.28 -7.99 2.08
C GLY A 115 -3.07 -9.50 2.21
N ILE A 116 -1.83 -9.96 2.07
CA ILE A 116 -1.45 -11.37 2.22
C ILE A 116 -1.61 -11.81 3.68
N VAL A 117 -1.02 -11.08 4.64
CA VAL A 117 -0.94 -11.55 6.03
C VAL A 117 -2.18 -11.21 6.84
N ALA A 118 -2.89 -10.14 6.48
CA ALA A 118 -4.01 -9.61 7.25
C ALA A 118 -5.06 -9.01 6.32
N LEU A 119 -5.68 -9.86 5.48
CA LEU A 119 -6.73 -9.49 4.52
C LEU A 119 -7.85 -8.63 5.13
N ARG A 120 -8.09 -8.73 6.45
CA ARG A 120 -9.04 -7.89 7.18
C ARG A 120 -8.75 -6.38 7.11
N TYR A 121 -7.52 -5.97 6.83
CA TYR A 121 -7.11 -4.56 6.71
C TYR A 121 -6.99 -4.09 5.26
N TRP A 122 -7.33 -4.95 4.29
CA TRP A 122 -7.28 -4.60 2.88
C TRP A 122 -8.28 -3.49 2.55
N PRO A 123 -7.84 -2.34 2.03
CA PRO A 123 -8.75 -1.31 1.57
C PRO A 123 -9.48 -1.85 0.34
N GLY A 124 -10.82 -1.84 0.37
CA GLY A 124 -11.62 -2.33 -0.74
C GLY A 124 -11.17 -1.73 -2.08
N MET A 125 -11.21 -2.52 -3.16
CA MET A 125 -10.77 -2.10 -4.50
C MET A 125 -11.68 -1.06 -5.17
N ASP A 126 -12.62 -0.48 -4.43
CA ASP A 126 -13.76 0.24 -5.00
C ASP A 126 -13.38 1.63 -5.49
N GLU A 127 -12.38 2.29 -4.89
CA GLU A 127 -11.86 3.57 -5.36
C GLU A 127 -11.26 3.46 -6.77
N GLY A 128 -10.37 2.49 -7.00
CA GLY A 128 -9.80 2.21 -8.31
C GLY A 128 -10.86 1.89 -9.37
N LYS A 129 -11.88 1.08 -9.01
CA LYS A 129 -13.02 0.79 -9.91
C LYS A 129 -13.86 2.03 -10.23
N GLN A 130 -14.11 2.90 -9.24
CA GLN A 130 -14.89 4.11 -9.44
C GLN A 130 -14.17 5.07 -10.38
N ILE A 131 -12.84 5.21 -10.24
CA ILE A 131 -12.02 6.00 -11.16
C ILE A 131 -12.11 5.41 -12.57
N THR A 132 -11.89 4.12 -12.76
CA THR A 132 -11.94 3.52 -14.11
C THR A 132 -13.33 3.56 -14.74
N ALA A 133 -14.40 3.55 -13.95
CA ALA A 133 -15.78 3.68 -14.44
C ALA A 133 -16.12 5.10 -14.90
N LYS A 134 -15.55 6.14 -14.28
CA LYS A 134 -15.82 7.55 -14.59
C LYS A 134 -15.14 8.02 -15.86
N HIS A 135 -13.99 7.45 -16.22
CA HIS A 135 -13.18 7.92 -17.35
C HIS A 135 -13.17 6.94 -18.53
N LYS A 136 -13.56 7.44 -19.70
CA LYS A 136 -13.64 6.64 -20.94
C LYS A 136 -12.29 6.37 -21.60
N THR A 137 -11.26 7.15 -21.27
CA THR A 137 -9.93 7.07 -21.88
C THR A 137 -8.84 7.25 -20.83
N PHE A 138 -7.68 6.65 -21.07
CA PHE A 138 -6.52 6.81 -20.20
C PHE A 138 -6.05 8.27 -20.16
N LEU A 139 -6.11 8.99 -21.28
CA LEU A 139 -5.75 10.41 -21.37
C LEU A 139 -6.57 11.30 -20.42
N HIS A 140 -7.85 11.00 -20.17
CA HIS A 140 -8.64 11.75 -19.20
C HIS A 140 -8.17 11.48 -17.77
N ILE A 141 -7.90 10.21 -17.42
CA ILE A 141 -7.32 9.84 -16.13
C ILE A 141 -5.96 10.53 -15.95
N GLU A 142 -5.16 10.57 -17.02
CA GLU A 142 -3.87 11.26 -17.05
C GLU A 142 -4.00 12.74 -16.76
N SER A 143 -4.87 13.43 -17.49
CA SER A 143 -5.05 14.86 -17.32
C SER A 143 -5.59 15.27 -15.95
N GLU A 144 -6.45 14.45 -15.34
CA GLU A 144 -7.20 14.79 -14.12
C GLU A 144 -6.49 14.33 -12.86
N PHE A 145 -5.86 13.15 -12.87
CA PHE A 145 -5.23 12.58 -11.68
C PHE A 145 -3.70 12.52 -11.77
N MET A 146 -3.11 12.61 -12.97
CA MET A 146 -1.65 12.47 -13.12
C MET A 146 -0.89 13.82 -13.08
N ARG A 147 -1.56 14.97 -13.22
CA ARG A 147 -0.94 16.30 -13.02
C ARG A 147 -0.74 16.68 -11.56
N ASP A 148 -1.57 16.20 -10.65
CA ASP A 148 -1.54 16.57 -9.22
C ASP A 148 -0.71 15.60 -8.35
N GLY A 149 0.21 14.84 -8.96
CA GLY A 149 1.27 14.15 -8.21
C GLY A 149 1.13 12.63 -8.06
N MET A 150 0.12 11.98 -8.65
CA MET A 150 0.10 10.51 -8.70
C MET A 150 1.21 9.92 -9.60
N PHE A 151 1.79 10.69 -10.53
CA PHE A 151 2.84 10.23 -11.47
C PHE A 151 3.91 11.29 -11.82
N ASP A 152 4.12 12.30 -10.95
CA ASP A 152 5.28 13.19 -11.09
C ASP A 152 6.57 12.40 -10.78
N PRO A 153 7.55 12.30 -11.69
CA PRO A 153 8.79 11.53 -11.49
C PRO A 153 9.65 12.03 -10.31
N THR A 154 9.42 13.26 -9.83
CA THR A 154 10.04 13.82 -8.62
C THR A 154 9.22 13.58 -7.34
N LYS A 155 7.98 13.07 -7.48
CA LYS A 155 7.03 12.80 -6.38
C LYS A 155 6.41 11.39 -6.42
N VAL A 156 6.90 10.49 -7.28
CA VAL A 156 6.30 9.18 -7.62
C VAL A 156 5.75 8.47 -6.38
N ARG A 157 4.42 8.47 -6.22
CA ARG A 157 3.66 7.61 -5.28
C ARG A 157 2.29 7.29 -5.84
N SER A 158 2.32 6.63 -6.98
CA SER A 158 1.18 6.02 -7.63
C SER A 158 0.44 5.08 -6.67
N ASP A 159 -0.88 5.13 -6.73
CA ASP A 159 -1.78 4.40 -5.86
C ASP A 159 -1.90 2.96 -6.37
N PHE A 160 -1.45 1.99 -5.58
CA PHE A 160 -1.56 0.58 -5.93
C PHE A 160 -2.99 0.18 -6.31
N LEU A 161 -4.02 0.72 -5.65
CA LEU A 161 -5.41 0.40 -5.91
C LEU A 161 -5.84 0.86 -7.31
N VAL A 162 -5.37 2.05 -7.72
CA VAL A 162 -5.61 2.60 -9.07
C VAL A 162 -4.85 1.78 -10.11
N GLY A 163 -3.55 1.52 -9.90
CA GLY A 163 -2.74 0.72 -10.82
C GLY A 163 -3.29 -0.70 -10.99
N TYR A 164 -3.71 -1.33 -9.90
CA TYR A 164 -4.35 -2.64 -9.89
C TYR A 164 -5.67 -2.63 -10.68
N ALA A 165 -6.52 -1.62 -10.50
CA ALA A 165 -7.78 -1.50 -11.23
C ALA A 165 -7.56 -1.24 -12.73
N LEU A 166 -6.57 -0.43 -13.09
CA LEU A 166 -6.22 -0.15 -14.49
C LEU A 166 -5.69 -1.39 -15.23
N LEU A 167 -4.89 -2.21 -14.55
CA LEU A 167 -4.30 -3.42 -15.13
C LEU A 167 -5.31 -4.56 -15.32
N ARG A 168 -6.41 -4.58 -14.56
CA ARG A 168 -7.38 -5.68 -14.59
C ARG A 168 -8.44 -5.51 -15.67
N SER A 169 -8.51 -6.46 -16.60
CA SER A 169 -9.46 -6.46 -17.73
C SER A 169 -10.94 -6.52 -17.31
N ASP A 170 -11.23 -7.02 -16.12
CA ASP A 170 -12.58 -7.03 -15.54
C ASP A 170 -12.95 -5.73 -14.80
N MET A 171 -12.00 -4.80 -14.65
CA MET A 171 -12.20 -3.48 -14.02
C MET A 171 -11.95 -2.32 -15.00
N SER A 172 -11.12 -2.53 -16.02
CA SER A 172 -10.73 -1.50 -16.97
C SER A 172 -10.35 -2.11 -18.32
N LYS A 173 -10.59 -1.36 -19.39
CA LYS A 173 -10.11 -1.68 -20.74
C LYS A 173 -8.76 -1.01 -21.06
N LEU A 174 -8.20 -0.27 -20.10
CA LEU A 174 -7.05 0.62 -20.31
C LEU A 174 -5.70 -0.04 -19.98
N GLY A 175 -5.68 -1.34 -19.66
CA GLY A 175 -4.49 -2.01 -19.14
C GLY A 175 -3.26 -1.91 -20.05
N GLU A 176 -3.40 -2.11 -21.36
CA GLU A 176 -2.27 -1.98 -22.30
C GLU A 176 -1.77 -0.52 -22.39
N SER A 177 -2.69 0.45 -22.44
CA SER A 177 -2.33 1.87 -22.45
C SER A 177 -1.60 2.27 -21.17
N TYR A 178 -2.08 1.80 -20.02
CA TYR A 178 -1.43 2.04 -18.74
C TYR A 178 -0.03 1.42 -18.69
N VAL A 179 0.15 0.18 -19.16
CA VAL A 179 1.48 -0.47 -19.22
C VAL A 179 2.47 0.34 -20.05
N SER A 180 2.02 0.98 -21.14
CA SER A 180 2.89 1.79 -21.99
C SER A 180 3.28 3.16 -21.41
N ALA A 181 2.47 3.70 -20.49
CA ALA A 181 2.62 5.05 -19.96
C ALA A 181 3.15 5.09 -18.52
N ALA A 182 2.95 4.01 -17.75
CA ALA A 182 3.33 3.97 -16.34
C ALA A 182 4.84 4.07 -16.13
N GLU A 183 5.25 4.69 -15.02
CA GLU A 183 6.65 4.70 -14.59
C GLU A 183 7.14 3.24 -14.40
N PRO A 184 8.25 2.83 -15.05
CA PRO A 184 8.67 1.43 -15.08
C PRO A 184 8.86 0.79 -13.70
N ALA A 185 9.51 1.47 -12.75
CA ALA A 185 9.79 0.91 -11.43
C ALA A 185 8.50 0.72 -10.62
N PHE A 186 7.56 1.65 -10.70
CA PHE A 186 6.25 1.54 -10.06
C PHE A 186 5.40 0.44 -10.69
N LEU A 187 5.37 0.35 -12.03
CA LEU A 187 4.66 -0.72 -12.73
C LEU A 187 5.19 -2.10 -12.32
N GLU A 188 6.51 -2.25 -12.23
CA GLU A 188 7.15 -3.45 -11.71
C GLU A 188 6.68 -3.79 -10.30
N ARG A 189 6.76 -2.85 -9.35
CA ARG A 189 6.29 -3.08 -7.97
C ARG A 189 4.80 -3.39 -7.89
N THR A 190 3.98 -2.78 -8.74
CA THR A 190 2.54 -3.06 -8.85
C THR A 190 2.29 -4.47 -9.36
N LEU A 191 2.96 -4.90 -10.42
CA LEU A 191 2.83 -6.26 -10.95
C LEU A 191 3.30 -7.30 -9.93
N ARG A 192 4.43 -7.04 -9.26
CA ARG A 192 4.92 -7.88 -8.15
C ARG A 192 3.89 -7.95 -7.03
N GLY A 193 3.30 -6.84 -6.61
CA GLY A 193 2.23 -6.82 -5.61
C GLY A 193 1.01 -7.65 -6.00
N ILE A 194 0.53 -7.52 -7.25
CA ILE A 194 -0.58 -8.32 -7.79
C ILE A 194 -0.26 -9.82 -7.75
N VAL A 195 0.97 -10.19 -8.14
CA VAL A 195 1.45 -11.57 -8.12
C VAL A 195 1.56 -12.07 -6.68
N GLY A 196 2.15 -11.29 -5.78
CA GLY A 196 2.25 -11.60 -4.35
C GLY A 196 0.88 -11.85 -3.71
N LEU A 197 -0.11 -11.00 -3.97
CA LEU A 197 -1.49 -11.22 -3.48
C LEU A 197 -2.10 -12.55 -3.98
N ARG A 198 -1.64 -13.06 -5.13
CA ARG A 198 -2.10 -14.34 -5.67
C ARG A 198 -1.35 -15.54 -5.09
N PHE A 199 -0.04 -15.45 -4.96
CA PHE A 199 0.83 -16.60 -4.66
C PHE A 199 1.42 -16.59 -3.25
N GLY A 200 1.53 -15.44 -2.59
CA GLY A 200 1.99 -15.33 -1.21
C GLY A 200 0.96 -15.77 -0.16
N GLY A 201 -0.33 -15.63 -0.47
CA GLY A 201 -1.42 -15.93 0.48
C GLY A 201 -2.16 -17.26 0.28
N ALA A 202 -1.97 -17.97 -0.83
CA ALA A 202 -2.81 -19.13 -1.19
C ALA A 202 -1.94 -20.40 -1.32
N LEU A 203 -2.25 -21.60 -0.82
CA LEU A 203 -3.49 -22.42 -0.78
C LEU A 203 -4.10 -22.77 -2.14
N ALA A 204 -3.76 -22.08 -3.23
CA ALA A 204 -4.27 -22.37 -4.57
C ALA A 204 -3.18 -23.01 -5.42
N GLU A 205 -3.58 -23.94 -6.30
CA GLU A 205 -2.65 -24.59 -7.23
C GLU A 205 -1.98 -23.55 -8.14
N PRO A 206 -0.64 -23.53 -8.26
CA PRO A 206 0.09 -22.50 -9.00
C PRO A 206 -0.39 -22.30 -10.45
N ALA A 207 -0.80 -23.39 -11.11
CA ALA A 207 -1.29 -23.36 -12.49
C ALA A 207 -2.59 -22.56 -12.64
N GLU A 208 -3.54 -22.72 -11.71
CA GLU A 208 -4.81 -21.98 -11.73
C GLU A 208 -4.59 -20.50 -11.44
N GLY A 209 -3.70 -20.19 -10.50
CA GLY A 209 -3.30 -18.82 -10.19
C GLY A 209 -2.73 -18.10 -11.41
N MET A 210 -1.81 -18.74 -12.13
CA MET A 210 -1.19 -18.18 -13.33
C MET A 210 -2.20 -18.01 -14.48
N ALA A 211 -3.05 -19.02 -14.72
CA ALA A 211 -4.10 -18.94 -15.74
C ALA A 211 -5.05 -17.75 -15.49
N ARG A 212 -5.40 -17.53 -14.21
CA ARG A 212 -6.24 -16.39 -13.81
C ARG A 212 -5.53 -15.05 -14.06
N LEU A 213 -4.25 -14.91 -13.70
CA LEU A 213 -3.51 -13.68 -13.96
C LEU A 213 -3.39 -13.38 -15.46
N ARG A 214 -3.09 -14.38 -16.30
CA ARG A 214 -3.03 -14.20 -17.76
C ARG A 214 -4.37 -13.80 -18.38
N LYS A 215 -5.48 -14.26 -17.80
CA LYS A 215 -6.83 -13.85 -18.23
C LYS A 215 -7.13 -12.39 -17.87
N LEU A 216 -6.67 -11.94 -16.71
CA LEU A 216 -7.03 -10.62 -16.16
C LEU A 216 -6.06 -9.51 -16.54
N LEU A 217 -4.78 -9.81 -16.72
CA LEU A 217 -3.74 -8.80 -16.95
C LEU A 217 -3.40 -8.63 -18.44
N PRO A 218 -2.85 -7.46 -18.84
CA PRO A 218 -2.50 -7.18 -20.22
C PRO A 218 -1.48 -8.18 -20.75
N LYS A 219 -1.52 -8.50 -22.04
CA LYS A 219 -0.63 -9.52 -22.64
C LYS A 219 0.84 -9.09 -22.50
N SER A 220 1.10 -7.80 -22.59
CA SER A 220 2.42 -7.18 -22.41
C SER A 220 3.04 -7.36 -21.01
N THR A 221 2.29 -7.89 -20.04
CA THR A 221 2.81 -8.18 -18.69
C THR A 221 3.02 -9.68 -18.44
N HIS A 222 2.66 -10.56 -19.39
CA HIS A 222 2.60 -12.00 -19.14
C HIS A 222 3.96 -12.64 -18.84
N GLU A 223 5.03 -12.19 -19.49
CA GLU A 223 6.38 -12.68 -19.18
C GLU A 223 6.84 -12.24 -17.78
N ARG A 224 6.60 -10.96 -17.44
CA ARG A 224 6.95 -10.39 -16.13
C ARG A 224 6.25 -11.11 -14.97
N ILE A 225 4.95 -11.38 -15.09
CA ILE A 225 4.22 -12.08 -14.02
C ILE A 225 4.65 -13.53 -13.85
N VAL A 226 5.15 -14.19 -14.92
CA VAL A 226 5.74 -15.54 -14.81
C VAL A 226 7.02 -15.46 -13.99
N GLN A 227 7.92 -14.53 -14.33
CA GLN A 227 9.15 -14.30 -13.57
C GLN A 227 8.85 -14.01 -12.08
N TYR A 228 7.91 -13.09 -11.81
CA TYR A 228 7.57 -12.73 -10.43
C TYR A 228 6.91 -13.88 -9.66
N SER A 229 6.16 -14.77 -10.32
CA SER A 229 5.51 -15.89 -9.64
C SER A 229 6.49 -16.93 -9.08
N THR A 230 7.73 -16.91 -9.57
CA THR A 230 8.81 -17.77 -9.10
C THR A 230 9.73 -17.08 -8.10
N GLU A 231 9.45 -15.82 -7.74
CA GLU A 231 10.22 -15.13 -6.70
C GLU A 231 9.89 -15.69 -5.32
N ASP A 232 10.93 -16.05 -4.59
CA ASP A 232 10.88 -16.26 -3.15
C ASP A 232 10.93 -14.89 -2.45
N GLY A 233 10.09 -14.69 -1.43
CA GLY A 233 10.09 -13.44 -0.65
C GLY A 233 8.74 -12.76 -0.46
N TRP A 234 7.64 -13.45 -0.75
CA TRP A 234 6.31 -13.01 -0.31
C TRP A 234 6.16 -13.18 1.20
N ALA A 235 5.36 -12.33 1.84
CA ALA A 235 5.06 -12.50 3.26
C ALA A 235 4.35 -13.85 3.51
N ASP A 236 4.73 -14.55 4.58
CA ASP A 236 4.08 -15.79 5.00
C ASP A 236 3.06 -15.49 6.10
N TYR A 237 1.77 -15.57 5.79
CA TYR A 237 0.69 -15.30 6.74
C TYR A 237 0.77 -16.14 8.02
N LYS A 238 1.38 -17.33 7.99
CA LYS A 238 1.54 -18.19 9.17
C LYS A 238 2.44 -17.55 10.23
N GLN A 239 3.35 -16.67 9.84
CA GLN A 239 4.23 -15.97 10.78
C GLN A 239 3.54 -14.80 11.49
N PHE A 240 2.34 -14.41 11.04
CA PHE A 240 1.59 -13.25 11.51
C PHE A 240 0.24 -13.61 12.14
N THR A 241 -0.15 -14.88 12.08
CA THR A 241 -1.32 -15.41 12.78
C THR A 241 -0.92 -15.77 14.21
N ARG A 242 -1.66 -15.26 15.20
CA ARG A 242 -1.55 -15.65 16.62
C ARG A 242 -2.63 -16.67 16.95
#